data_AF-A0A836H8V3-F1
#
_entry.id   AF-A0A836H8V3-F1
#
_cell.length_a   1.000
_cell.length_b   1.000
_cell.length_c   1.000
_cell.angle_alpha   90.00
_cell.angle_beta   90.00
_cell.angle_gamma   90.00
#
_symmetry.space_group_name_H-M   'P 1'
#
loop_
_entity.id
_entity.type
_entity.pdbx_description
1 polymer ?
#
loop_
_entity_poly.entity_id
_entity_poly.type
_entity_poly.pdbx_seq_one_letter_code
_entity_poly.pdbx_strand_id
1 'polypeptide(L)'
;MRRSLTLYLHPTFACLLTTRKLSQYEQEAYEARRRFTESRTYPGSIRAATPGDTRFYMGSVETILQENERHYWRAVVDDPHVEYLVPLRIRFKTFVWVTSGWEQRMQVVQVMVRRDSTIAELLQQVRIENQSPYLCTSSFKLSIDGKELDVLKTLADYNIDEYSRIDAIEENDHLLHTEAERPKDWNVDEMTDELSLRSPYKEMGMQPQQNLTPRYEAKPKGYYGKNDYSGMKQSS
;
A
#
# COMPACT_ATOMS: atom_id res chain seq x y z
N MET A 1 -41.90 16.79 -58.61
CA MET A 1 -41.98 17.57 -57.35
C MET A 1 -40.82 17.18 -56.44
N ARG A 2 -39.75 17.97 -56.40
CA ARG A 2 -38.59 17.72 -55.53
C ARG A 2 -38.82 18.43 -54.19
N ARG A 3 -38.98 17.67 -53.11
CA ARG A 3 -39.07 18.20 -51.75
C ARG A 3 -37.64 18.38 -51.22
N SER A 4 -37.23 19.64 -51.05
CA SER A 4 -36.01 20.02 -50.35
C SER A 4 -36.18 19.77 -48.85
N LEU A 5 -35.41 18.82 -48.30
CA LEU A 5 -35.24 18.66 -46.86
C LEU A 5 -34.26 19.72 -46.37
N THR A 6 -34.77 20.83 -45.85
CA THR A 6 -33.97 21.80 -45.07
C THR A 6 -33.78 21.24 -43.66
N LEU A 7 -32.60 20.67 -43.41
CA LEU A 7 -32.11 20.38 -42.07
C LEU A 7 -31.90 21.70 -41.31
N TYR A 8 -32.83 22.03 -40.41
CA TYR A 8 -32.64 23.10 -39.43
C TYR A 8 -31.66 22.64 -38.36
N LEU A 9 -30.37 22.88 -38.59
CA LEU A 9 -29.37 22.90 -37.53
C LEU A 9 -29.66 24.13 -36.66
N HIS A 10 -30.25 23.94 -35.49
CA HIS A 10 -30.29 24.98 -34.47
C HIS A 10 -28.85 25.28 -34.03
N PRO A 11 -28.34 26.50 -34.23
CA PRO A 11 -27.06 26.87 -33.67
C PRO A 11 -27.24 26.95 -32.15
N THR A 12 -26.58 26.06 -31.41
CA THR A 12 -26.30 26.29 -30.01
C THR A 12 -25.47 27.58 -29.93
N PHE A 13 -26.11 28.69 -29.57
CA PHE A 13 -25.40 29.92 -29.27
C PHE A 13 -24.35 29.60 -28.21
N ALA A 14 -23.08 29.73 -28.58
CA ALA A 14 -22.00 29.72 -27.61
C ALA A 14 -22.29 30.83 -26.59
N CYS A 15 -22.77 30.47 -25.40
CA CYS A 15 -22.87 31.39 -24.28
C CYS A 15 -21.45 31.77 -23.88
N LEU A 16 -20.93 32.85 -24.47
CA LEU A 16 -19.68 33.45 -24.06
C LEU A 16 -19.86 34.00 -22.65
N LEU A 17 -19.13 33.45 -21.69
CA LEU A 17 -19.07 33.96 -20.32
C LEU A 17 -18.63 35.43 -20.35
N THR A 18 -19.35 36.31 -19.66
CA THR A 18 -19.02 37.75 -19.60
C THR A 18 -18.37 38.07 -18.27
N THR A 19 -17.10 38.50 -18.30
CA THR A 19 -16.31 38.83 -17.10
C THR A 19 -16.88 40.01 -16.31
N ARG A 20 -17.65 40.89 -16.95
CA ARG A 20 -18.28 42.06 -16.32
C ARG A 20 -19.28 41.72 -15.20
N LYS A 21 -19.81 40.49 -15.18
CA LYS A 21 -20.76 40.03 -14.15
C LYS A 21 -20.10 39.19 -13.05
N LEU A 22 -18.78 38.98 -13.10
CA LEU A 22 -18.08 38.15 -12.13
C LEU A 22 -18.26 38.66 -10.69
N SER A 23 -18.08 39.97 -10.46
CA SER A 23 -18.25 40.57 -9.13
C SER A 23 -19.67 40.41 -8.58
N GLN A 24 -20.68 40.47 -9.46
CA GLN A 24 -22.06 40.19 -9.07
C GLN A 24 -22.23 38.72 -8.66
N TYR A 25 -21.67 37.76 -9.42
CA TYR A 25 -21.74 36.34 -9.08
C TYR A 25 -20.95 36.00 -7.81
N GLU A 26 -19.81 36.65 -7.56
CA GLU A 26 -19.07 36.51 -6.31
C GLU A 26 -19.89 37.00 -5.10
N GLN A 27 -20.60 38.12 -5.26
CA GLN A 27 -21.52 38.64 -4.24
C GLN A 27 -22.68 37.67 -3.99
N GLU A 28 -23.30 37.15 -5.06
CA GLU A 28 -24.38 36.16 -4.93
C GLU A 28 -23.89 34.86 -4.28
N ALA A 29 -22.67 34.40 -4.61
CA ALA A 29 -22.04 33.24 -3.98
C ALA A 29 -21.79 33.45 -2.49
N TYR A 30 -21.35 34.65 -2.10
CA TYR A 30 -21.19 35.06 -0.71
C TYR A 30 -22.53 35.01 0.06
N GLU A 31 -23.56 35.65 -0.48
CA GLU A 31 -24.90 35.70 0.13
C GLU A 31 -25.57 34.33 0.19
N ALA A 32 -25.37 33.49 -0.83
CA ALA A 32 -25.84 32.11 -0.83
C ALA A 32 -25.14 31.27 0.25
N ARG A 33 -23.82 31.43 0.41
CA ARG A 33 -23.06 30.72 1.44
C ARG A 33 -23.49 31.11 2.84
N ARG A 34 -23.71 32.42 3.09
CA ARG A 34 -24.24 32.95 4.36
C ARG A 34 -25.59 32.33 4.71
N ARG A 35 -26.55 32.40 3.78
CA ARG A 35 -27.87 31.79 3.94
C ARG A 35 -27.79 30.29 4.22
N PHE A 36 -26.88 29.57 3.55
CA PHE A 36 -26.68 28.14 3.79
C PHE A 36 -26.17 27.84 5.21
N THR A 37 -25.20 28.61 5.71
CA THR A 37 -24.64 28.42 7.05
C THR A 37 -25.61 28.83 8.16
N GLU A 38 -26.47 29.82 7.91
CA GLU A 38 -27.42 30.35 8.90
C GLU A 38 -28.74 29.56 8.93
N SER A 39 -29.17 28.96 7.81
CA SER A 39 -30.43 28.22 7.71
C SER A 39 -30.36 26.76 8.18
N ARG A 40 -29.17 26.15 8.20
CA ARG A 40 -28.99 24.74 8.57
C ARG A 40 -28.37 24.60 9.96
N THR A 41 -28.97 23.77 10.80
CA THR A 41 -28.33 23.23 12.00
C THR A 41 -27.54 21.96 11.65
N TYR A 42 -26.22 22.01 11.74
CA TYR A 42 -25.36 20.86 11.45
C TYR A 42 -25.43 19.84 12.60
N PRO A 43 -25.74 18.56 12.32
CA PRO A 43 -25.94 17.55 13.36
C PRO A 43 -24.64 17.13 14.08
N GLY A 44 -23.48 17.28 13.43
CA GLY A 44 -22.18 16.89 13.98
C GLY A 44 -21.11 16.75 12.90
N SER A 45 -19.92 16.33 13.30
CA SER A 45 -18.81 16.06 12.37
C SER A 45 -19.02 14.75 11.61
N ILE A 46 -19.01 14.82 10.29
CA ILE A 46 -19.03 13.64 9.41
C ILE A 46 -17.61 13.05 9.37
N ARG A 47 -17.48 11.71 9.45
CA ARG A 47 -16.17 11.03 9.31
C ARG A 47 -15.57 11.32 7.94
N ALA A 48 -14.26 11.54 7.89
CA ALA A 48 -13.55 11.69 6.62
C ALA A 48 -13.47 10.34 5.91
N ALA A 49 -13.69 10.32 4.61
CA ALA A 49 -13.49 9.15 3.77
C ALA A 49 -12.10 9.20 3.12
N THR A 50 -11.46 8.04 2.96
CA THR A 50 -10.23 7.88 2.18
C THR A 50 -10.50 8.28 0.72
N PRO A 51 -9.76 9.24 0.15
CA PRO A 51 -9.90 9.55 -1.27
C PRO A 51 -9.28 8.44 -2.11
N GLY A 52 -9.97 8.07 -3.19
CA GLY A 52 -9.41 7.19 -4.22
C GLY A 52 -8.38 7.91 -5.08
N ASP A 53 -8.10 7.32 -6.24
CA ASP A 53 -7.18 7.86 -7.22
C ASP A 53 -7.86 8.51 -8.43
N THR A 54 -7.14 9.40 -9.11
CA THR A 54 -7.61 10.12 -10.31
C THR A 54 -6.81 9.73 -11.53
N ARG A 55 -7.50 9.29 -12.58
CA ARG A 55 -6.91 9.04 -13.91
C ARG A 55 -6.59 10.31 -14.72
N PHE A 56 -6.83 11.49 -14.16
CA PHE A 56 -6.71 12.78 -14.86
C PHE A 56 -5.47 13.55 -14.40
N TYR A 57 -4.28 12.99 -14.66
CA TYR A 57 -3.02 13.67 -14.41
C TYR A 57 -2.66 14.64 -15.55
N MET A 58 -1.88 15.67 -15.22
CA MET A 58 -1.39 16.64 -16.20
C MET A 58 -0.14 16.11 -16.90
N GLY A 59 -0.10 16.19 -18.23
CA GLY A 59 1.08 15.85 -19.02
C GLY A 59 0.78 14.85 -20.14
N SER A 60 1.83 14.15 -20.59
CA SER A 60 1.73 13.03 -21.52
C SER A 60 1.30 11.75 -20.81
N VAL A 61 0.67 10.83 -21.55
CA VAL A 61 0.28 9.50 -21.05
C VAL A 61 1.51 8.76 -20.50
N GLU A 62 1.39 8.23 -19.28
CA GLU A 62 2.40 7.41 -18.63
C GLU A 62 2.40 5.95 -19.12
N THR A 63 3.42 5.18 -18.75
CA THR A 63 3.50 3.77 -19.09
C THR A 63 3.03 2.90 -17.92
N ILE A 64 2.44 1.75 -18.24
CA ILE A 64 1.99 0.76 -17.25
C ILE A 64 3.10 0.31 -16.27
N LEU A 65 4.38 0.45 -16.65
CA LEU A 65 5.51 0.10 -15.77
C LEU A 65 5.66 1.06 -14.59
N GLN A 66 5.18 2.29 -14.71
CA GLN A 66 5.26 3.32 -13.66
C GLN A 66 3.90 3.56 -12.98
N GLU A 67 2.84 2.96 -13.50
CA GLU A 67 1.48 3.07 -12.98
C GLU A 67 1.42 2.39 -11.60
N ASN A 68 1.06 3.16 -10.57
CA ASN A 68 1.02 2.72 -9.18
C ASN A 68 -0.27 3.16 -8.46
N GLU A 69 -1.33 3.42 -9.22
CA GLU A 69 -2.63 3.91 -8.73
C GLU A 69 -2.53 5.14 -7.80
N ARG A 70 -1.51 5.99 -8.00
CA ARG A 70 -1.30 7.21 -7.19
C ARG A 70 -0.80 8.39 -8.02
N HIS A 71 -1.73 9.19 -8.53
CA HIS A 71 -1.43 10.35 -9.39
C HIS A 71 -1.37 11.70 -8.68
N TYR A 72 -1.37 11.69 -7.35
CA TYR A 72 -1.27 12.89 -6.52
C TYR A 72 -0.42 12.64 -5.29
N TRP A 73 0.10 13.72 -4.71
CA TRP A 73 0.89 13.62 -3.49
C TRP A 73 0.00 13.49 -2.25
N ARG A 74 0.20 12.42 -1.48
CA ARG A 74 -0.40 12.24 -0.16
C ARG A 74 0.68 11.89 0.86
N ALA A 75 0.91 12.80 1.81
CA ALA A 75 1.91 12.60 2.86
C ALA A 75 1.38 11.80 4.08
N VAL A 76 0.07 11.51 4.11
CA VAL A 76 -0.61 10.80 5.21
C VAL A 76 -0.98 9.40 4.75
N VAL A 77 -0.86 8.43 5.64
CA VAL A 77 -1.31 7.05 5.45
C VAL A 77 -2.77 6.93 5.88
N ASP A 78 -3.61 6.37 5.03
CA ASP A 78 -5.04 6.19 5.29
C ASP A 78 -5.35 4.82 5.91
N ASP A 79 -6.56 4.70 6.47
CA ASP A 79 -7.04 3.50 7.16
C ASP A 79 -6.80 2.16 6.42
N PRO A 80 -6.97 2.04 5.07
CA PRO A 80 -6.78 0.76 4.39
C PRO A 80 -5.37 0.17 4.50
N HIS A 81 -4.36 1.00 4.75
CA HIS A 81 -2.97 0.58 4.92
C HIS A 81 -2.62 0.21 6.35
N VAL A 82 -3.46 0.58 7.33
CA VAL A 82 -3.18 0.37 8.74
C VAL A 82 -3.64 -1.02 9.16
N GLU A 83 -2.70 -1.90 9.50
CA GLU A 83 -2.98 -3.25 9.96
C GLU A 83 -2.73 -3.40 11.47
N TYR A 84 -3.63 -4.11 12.15
CA TYR A 84 -3.48 -4.47 13.57
C TYR A 84 -2.84 -5.85 13.68
N LEU A 85 -1.51 -5.85 13.83
CA LEU A 85 -0.67 -7.04 13.83
C LEU A 85 -0.31 -7.50 15.24
N VAL A 86 -0.19 -8.81 15.42
CA VAL A 86 0.29 -9.46 16.64
C VAL A 86 1.65 -10.13 16.33
N PRO A 87 2.70 -9.85 17.11
CA PRO A 87 4.00 -10.50 16.96
C PRO A 87 3.95 -11.92 17.55
N LEU A 88 3.86 -12.94 16.69
CA LEU A 88 3.87 -14.33 17.11
C LEU A 88 5.25 -14.96 16.94
N ARG A 89 5.67 -15.75 17.94
CA ARG A 89 6.96 -16.43 17.98
C ARG A 89 6.75 -17.93 17.93
N ILE A 90 7.13 -18.54 16.81
CA ILE A 90 6.93 -19.96 16.55
C ILE A 90 8.26 -20.70 16.70
N ARG A 91 8.22 -21.79 17.45
CA ARG A 91 9.40 -22.55 17.85
C ARG A 91 9.55 -23.77 16.98
N PHE A 92 10.74 -23.92 16.42
CA PHE A 92 11.15 -25.08 15.65
C PHE A 92 12.16 -25.90 16.46
N LYS A 93 11.99 -27.21 16.40
CA LYS A 93 12.94 -28.16 16.99
C LYS A 93 14.09 -28.34 16.01
N THR A 94 15.29 -27.93 16.39
CA THR A 94 16.50 -28.09 15.59
C THR A 94 17.51 -28.98 16.30
N PHE A 95 18.44 -29.54 15.54
CA PHE A 95 19.55 -30.33 16.08
C PHE A 95 20.87 -29.67 15.70
N VAL A 96 21.73 -29.49 16.70
CA VAL A 96 23.07 -28.92 16.53
C VAL A 96 24.07 -30.00 16.88
N TRP A 97 25.12 -30.14 16.06
CA TRP A 97 26.21 -31.08 16.32
C TRP A 97 27.23 -30.47 17.28
N VAL A 98 27.46 -31.13 18.41
CA VAL A 98 28.46 -30.77 19.42
C VAL A 98 29.48 -31.90 19.59
N THR A 99 30.47 -31.73 20.47
CA THR A 99 31.55 -32.72 20.67
C THR A 99 31.07 -34.11 21.09
N SER A 100 29.93 -34.20 21.78
CA SER A 100 29.32 -35.46 22.23
C SER A 100 28.37 -36.11 21.21
N GLY A 101 27.82 -35.34 20.27
CA GLY A 101 26.82 -35.81 19.31
C GLY A 101 25.77 -34.75 18.98
N TRP A 102 24.55 -35.18 18.63
CA TRP A 102 23.42 -34.29 18.35
C TRP A 102 22.78 -33.78 19.64
N GLU A 103 22.66 -32.47 19.78
CA GLU A 103 21.87 -31.83 20.83
C GLU A 103 20.61 -31.17 20.24
N GLN A 104 19.47 -31.43 20.87
CA GLN A 104 18.22 -30.77 20.53
C GLN A 104 18.25 -29.32 21.05
N ARG A 105 17.98 -28.37 20.16
CA ARG A 105 17.87 -26.94 20.43
C ARG A 105 16.58 -26.39 19.85
N MET A 106 16.28 -25.14 20.17
CA MET A 106 15.09 -24.44 19.70
C MET A 106 15.53 -23.27 18.82
N GLN A 107 14.99 -23.19 17.62
CA GLN A 107 15.08 -22.03 16.75
C GLN A 107 13.73 -21.32 16.73
N VAL A 108 13.71 -19.99 16.76
CA VAL A 108 12.45 -19.22 16.79
C VAL A 108 12.32 -18.42 15.51
N VAL A 109 11.15 -18.52 14.88
CA VAL A 109 10.72 -17.65 13.78
C VAL A 109 9.68 -16.70 14.34
N GLN A 110 9.95 -15.40 14.25
CA GLN A 110 9.00 -14.37 14.65
C GLN A 110 8.35 -13.79 13.40
N VAL A 111 7.01 -13.77 13.40
CA VAL A 111 6.18 -13.27 12.31
C VAL A 111 5.16 -12.25 12.81
N MET A 112 4.78 -11.32 11.94
CA MET A 112 3.73 -10.34 12.22
C MET A 112 2.45 -10.76 11.49
N VAL A 113 1.39 -11.04 12.25
CA VAL A 113 0.15 -11.62 11.69
C VAL A 113 -1.07 -10.90 12.24
N ARG A 114 -2.12 -10.76 11.42
CA ARG A 114 -3.37 -10.13 11.85
C ARG A 114 -4.14 -11.01 12.83
N ARG A 115 -4.82 -10.41 13.80
CA ARG A 115 -5.51 -11.15 14.86
C ARG A 115 -6.69 -12.01 14.36
N ASP A 116 -7.30 -11.60 13.26
CA ASP A 116 -8.40 -12.28 12.58
C ASP A 116 -7.93 -13.36 11.59
N SER A 117 -6.62 -13.56 11.43
CA SER A 117 -6.10 -14.55 10.51
C SER A 117 -6.39 -15.99 10.95
N THR A 118 -6.40 -16.89 9.99
CA THR A 118 -6.47 -18.33 10.23
C THR A 118 -5.10 -18.93 10.57
N ILE A 119 -5.10 -20.15 11.12
CA ILE A 119 -3.86 -20.92 11.34
C ILE A 119 -3.18 -21.27 10.00
N ALA A 120 -3.96 -21.44 8.92
CA ALA A 120 -3.44 -21.62 7.57
C ALA A 120 -2.58 -20.43 7.10
N GLU A 121 -3.11 -19.23 7.29
CA GLU A 121 -2.41 -17.98 6.93
C GLU A 121 -1.17 -17.78 7.80
N LEU A 122 -1.25 -18.14 9.09
CA LEU A 122 -0.08 -18.14 9.98
C LEU A 122 1.02 -19.09 9.47
N LEU A 123 0.66 -20.33 9.08
CA LEU A 123 1.58 -21.29 8.50
C LEU A 123 2.26 -20.74 7.23
N GLN A 124 1.48 -20.09 6.36
CA GLN A 124 1.99 -19.47 5.15
C GLN A 124 2.94 -18.31 5.46
N GLN A 125 2.60 -17.44 6.42
CA GLN A 125 3.47 -16.34 6.82
C GLN A 125 4.81 -16.85 7.37
N VAL A 126 4.80 -17.93 8.15
CA VAL A 126 6.03 -18.56 8.64
C VAL A 126 6.91 -19.06 7.51
N ARG A 127 6.33 -19.66 6.47
CA ARG A 127 7.09 -20.14 5.30
C ARG A 127 7.75 -18.98 4.57
N ILE A 128 7.00 -17.91 4.32
CA ILE A 128 7.47 -16.70 3.61
C ILE A 128 8.56 -15.96 4.43
N GLU A 129 8.43 -15.89 5.75
CA GLU A 129 9.28 -15.06 6.62
C GLU A 129 10.43 -15.80 7.32
N ASN A 130 10.56 -17.13 7.18
CA ASN A 130 11.59 -17.90 7.89
C ASN A 130 13.04 -17.46 7.55
N GLN A 131 13.26 -16.94 6.34
CA GLN A 131 14.56 -16.52 5.78
C GLN A 131 15.68 -17.56 5.94
N SER A 132 15.33 -18.85 6.09
CA SER A 132 16.27 -19.93 6.38
C SER A 132 15.94 -21.16 5.55
N PRO A 133 16.89 -21.70 4.78
CA PRO A 133 16.66 -22.88 3.95
C PRO A 133 16.56 -24.19 4.76
N TYR A 134 16.75 -24.15 6.09
CA TYR A 134 16.85 -25.34 6.95
C TYR A 134 15.64 -25.59 7.85
N LEU A 135 14.64 -24.70 7.84
CA LEU A 135 13.47 -24.82 8.72
C LEU A 135 12.28 -25.40 7.97
N CYS A 136 11.69 -24.66 7.03
CA CYS A 136 10.49 -25.12 6.33
C CYS A 136 10.83 -26.02 5.12
N THR A 137 11.58 -27.11 5.35
CA THR A 137 11.94 -28.07 4.29
C THR A 137 10.86 -29.13 4.06
N SER A 138 10.11 -29.48 5.11
CA SER A 138 9.06 -30.48 5.12
C SER A 138 7.70 -29.86 5.48
N SER A 139 6.62 -30.64 5.35
CA SER A 139 5.34 -30.24 5.92
C SER A 139 5.44 -30.16 7.44
N PHE A 140 4.84 -29.13 8.03
CA PHE A 140 4.80 -28.95 9.48
C PHE A 140 3.42 -28.51 9.93
N LYS A 141 3.07 -28.88 11.16
CA LYS A 141 1.83 -28.52 11.84
C LYS A 141 2.14 -27.66 13.07
N LEU A 142 1.23 -26.77 13.41
CA LEU A 142 1.35 -25.94 14.62
C LEU A 142 0.64 -26.62 15.79
N SER A 143 1.25 -26.52 16.96
CA SER A 143 0.71 -27.07 18.21
C SER A 143 0.94 -26.10 19.36
N ILE A 144 0.07 -26.17 20.36
CA ILE A 144 0.23 -25.48 21.64
C ILE A 144 0.10 -26.54 22.74
N ASP A 145 1.11 -26.62 23.61
CA ASP A 145 1.19 -27.60 24.69
C ASP A 145 0.95 -29.05 24.23
N GLY A 146 1.42 -29.37 23.01
CA GLY A 146 1.29 -30.70 22.39
C GLY A 146 -0.06 -30.99 21.74
N LYS A 147 -1.01 -30.05 21.77
CA LYS A 147 -2.28 -30.16 21.04
C LYS A 147 -2.17 -29.48 19.67
N GLU A 148 -2.45 -30.23 18.60
CA GLU A 148 -2.47 -29.71 17.24
C GLU A 148 -3.58 -28.65 17.06
N LEU A 149 -3.24 -27.60 16.30
CA LEU A 149 -4.16 -26.54 15.93
C LEU A 149 -4.86 -26.86 14.62
N ASP A 150 -6.15 -26.55 14.55
CA ASP A 150 -6.95 -26.68 13.34
C ASP A 150 -6.65 -25.53 12.38
N VAL A 151 -6.35 -25.88 11.13
CA VAL A 151 -5.91 -24.98 10.06
C VAL A 151 -7.02 -23.97 9.68
N LEU A 152 -8.28 -24.36 9.83
CA LEU A 152 -9.45 -23.55 9.42
C LEU A 152 -9.91 -22.55 10.48
N LYS A 153 -9.41 -22.66 11.71
CA LYS A 153 -9.80 -21.77 12.81
C LYS A 153 -8.94 -20.53 12.85
N THR A 154 -9.49 -19.48 13.44
CA THR A 154 -8.80 -18.21 13.62
C THR A 154 -7.90 -18.23 14.86
N LEU A 155 -6.93 -17.32 14.92
CA LEU A 155 -6.12 -17.11 16.12
C LEU A 155 -6.97 -16.75 17.35
N ALA A 156 -8.04 -15.98 17.11
CA ALA A 156 -9.00 -15.58 18.14
C ALA A 156 -9.75 -16.77 18.76
N ASP A 157 -10.11 -17.79 17.97
CA ASP A 157 -10.81 -18.99 18.46
C ASP A 157 -9.98 -19.77 19.50
N TYR A 158 -8.66 -19.73 19.37
CA TYR A 158 -7.71 -20.35 20.29
C TYR A 158 -7.20 -19.38 21.39
N ASN A 159 -7.66 -18.13 21.40
CA ASN A 159 -7.15 -17.05 22.25
C ASN A 159 -5.61 -16.92 22.20
N ILE A 160 -5.04 -17.08 21.00
CA ILE A 160 -3.59 -16.97 20.81
C ILE A 160 -3.17 -15.51 20.98
N ASP A 161 -2.17 -15.30 21.82
CA ASP A 161 -1.55 -14.03 22.13
C ASP A 161 -0.04 -14.06 21.87
N GLU A 162 0.65 -12.94 22.11
CA GLU A 162 2.09 -12.80 21.93
C GLU A 162 2.92 -13.72 22.85
N TYR A 163 2.34 -14.15 23.97
CA TYR A 163 2.98 -14.98 24.99
C TYR A 163 2.73 -16.48 24.78
N SER A 164 1.82 -16.81 23.87
CA SER A 164 1.44 -18.18 23.53
C SER A 164 2.64 -18.93 22.96
N ARG A 165 2.85 -20.14 23.49
CA ARG A 165 3.99 -20.99 23.13
C ARG A 165 3.58 -21.91 21.99
N ILE A 166 3.84 -21.47 20.77
CA ILE A 166 3.49 -22.21 19.57
C ILE A 166 4.71 -22.99 19.10
N ASP A 167 4.57 -24.31 19.02
CA ASP A 167 5.59 -25.22 18.53
C ASP A 167 5.21 -25.74 17.13
N ALA A 168 6.16 -25.72 16.21
CA ALA A 168 6.05 -26.32 14.89
C ALA A 168 6.59 -27.75 14.91
N ILE A 169 5.73 -28.71 14.58
CA ILE A 169 6.04 -30.13 14.52
C ILE A 169 6.18 -30.52 13.05
N GLU A 170 7.38 -30.91 12.65
CA GLU A 170 7.75 -31.25 11.27
C GLU A 170 7.57 -32.74 10.98
N GLU A 171 7.13 -33.07 9.77
CA GLU A 171 7.01 -34.43 9.23
C GLU A 171 8.12 -34.63 8.18
N ASN A 172 9.33 -34.98 8.64
CA ASN A 172 10.56 -34.98 7.84
C ASN A 172 10.63 -36.04 6.73
N ASP A 173 9.65 -36.94 6.67
CA ASP A 173 9.45 -37.90 5.59
C ASP A 173 8.83 -37.27 4.34
N HIS A 174 8.18 -36.11 4.46
CA HIS A 174 7.58 -35.37 3.37
C HIS A 174 8.47 -34.22 2.85
N LEU A 175 8.43 -33.98 1.55
CA LEU A 175 9.04 -32.80 0.93
C LEU A 175 7.97 -31.73 0.71
N LEU A 176 8.22 -30.52 1.20
CA LEU A 176 7.30 -29.41 0.99
C LEU A 176 7.46 -28.88 -0.44
N HIS A 177 6.43 -29.05 -1.26
CA HIS A 177 6.31 -28.37 -2.56
C HIS A 177 5.54 -27.08 -2.37
N THR A 178 6.22 -25.93 -2.47
CA THR A 178 5.58 -24.61 -2.48
C THR A 178 5.39 -24.16 -3.92
N GLU A 179 4.19 -23.63 -4.23
CA GLU A 179 3.98 -22.83 -5.44
C GLU A 179 4.67 -21.48 -5.28
N ALA A 180 4.68 -20.65 -6.34
CA ALA A 180 5.21 -19.29 -6.26
C ALA A 180 4.50 -18.53 -5.12
N GLU A 181 5.21 -18.35 -4.00
CA GLU A 181 4.65 -17.73 -2.81
C GLU A 181 4.32 -16.25 -3.09
N ARG A 182 3.24 -15.76 -2.48
CA ARG A 182 2.87 -14.35 -2.50
C ARG A 182 4.06 -13.48 -2.08
N PRO A 183 4.28 -12.31 -2.72
CA PRO A 183 5.36 -11.40 -2.34
C PRO A 183 5.33 -11.06 -0.83
N LYS A 184 6.50 -10.84 -0.26
CA LYS A 184 6.68 -10.60 1.20
C LYS A 184 6.02 -9.30 1.68
N ASP A 185 5.93 -8.32 0.79
CA ASP A 185 5.47 -6.95 1.03
C ASP A 185 4.07 -6.68 0.45
N TRP A 186 3.31 -7.72 0.12
CA TRP A 186 1.97 -7.55 -0.44
C TRP A 186 0.97 -6.97 0.56
N ASN A 187 0.49 -5.77 0.28
CA ASN A 187 -0.53 -5.04 1.02
C ASN A 187 -1.78 -4.78 0.15
N VAL A 188 -2.59 -3.77 0.48
CA VAL A 188 -3.82 -3.39 -0.26
C VAL A 188 -3.55 -2.52 -1.50
N ASP A 189 -2.39 -1.86 -1.60
CA ASP A 189 -2.05 -0.99 -2.73
C ASP A 189 -1.33 -1.72 -3.88
N GLU A 190 -1.11 -3.02 -3.73
CA GLU A 190 -0.51 -3.91 -4.74
C GLU A 190 0.90 -3.47 -5.21
N MET A 191 1.55 -2.58 -4.47
CA MET A 191 2.94 -2.20 -4.73
C MET A 191 3.88 -3.19 -4.06
N THR A 192 4.71 -3.86 -4.84
CA THR A 192 5.72 -4.81 -4.35
C THR A 192 7.06 -4.59 -5.03
N ASP A 193 8.15 -4.84 -4.32
CA ASP A 193 9.50 -4.79 -4.88
C ASP A 193 10.02 -6.19 -5.20
N GLU A 194 10.24 -6.47 -6.49
CA GLU A 194 10.76 -7.75 -6.98
C GLU A 194 12.13 -8.12 -6.36
N LEU A 195 12.94 -7.11 -6.01
CA LEU A 195 14.27 -7.32 -5.43
C LEU A 195 14.24 -7.37 -3.90
N SER A 196 13.07 -7.24 -3.27
CA SER A 196 12.98 -7.28 -1.82
C SER A 196 13.27 -8.68 -1.28
N LEU A 197 14.45 -8.82 -0.69
CA LEU A 197 14.86 -10.05 -0.01
C LEU A 197 14.38 -10.09 1.44
N ARG A 198 13.95 -8.96 2.01
CA ARG A 198 13.62 -8.81 3.43
C ARG A 198 12.11 -8.64 3.63
N SER A 199 11.65 -8.97 4.83
CA SER A 199 10.25 -8.68 5.22
C SER A 199 10.14 -7.17 5.48
N PRO A 200 9.03 -6.52 5.09
CA PRO A 200 8.83 -5.08 5.27
C PRO A 200 8.98 -4.64 6.73
N TYR A 201 8.68 -5.51 7.69
CA TYR A 201 8.82 -5.24 9.12
C TYR A 201 10.27 -5.19 9.62
N LYS A 202 11.23 -5.66 8.82
CA LYS A 202 12.67 -5.68 9.15
C LYS A 202 13.46 -4.60 8.39
N GLU A 203 12.83 -3.88 7.47
CA GLU A 203 13.49 -2.84 6.69
C GLU A 203 13.51 -1.51 7.42
N MET A 204 14.55 -0.70 7.14
CA MET A 204 14.61 0.68 7.65
C MET A 204 13.75 1.56 6.75
N GLY A 205 12.91 2.42 7.34
CA GLY A 205 11.96 3.23 6.58
C GLY A 205 12.59 4.21 5.58
N MET A 206 13.72 4.84 5.92
CA MET A 206 14.47 5.69 4.97
C MET A 206 15.90 5.20 4.85
N GLN A 207 16.34 4.97 3.61
CA GLN A 207 17.69 4.53 3.29
C GLN A 207 18.25 5.34 2.11
N PRO A 208 19.58 5.54 2.04
CA PRO A 208 20.20 6.18 0.88
C PRO A 208 19.92 5.40 -0.41
N GLN A 209 19.38 6.07 -1.43
CA GLN A 209 19.10 5.47 -2.73
C GLN A 209 20.38 5.43 -3.57
N GLN A 210 21.04 4.27 -3.64
CA GLN A 210 22.30 4.10 -4.38
C GLN A 210 22.09 3.89 -5.89
N ASN A 211 20.90 3.45 -6.30
CA ASN A 211 20.53 3.20 -7.69
C ASN A 211 20.20 4.48 -8.48
N LEU A 212 19.94 5.60 -7.78
CA LEU A 212 19.65 6.89 -8.39
C LEU A 212 20.88 7.78 -8.40
N THR A 213 21.02 8.57 -9.46
CA THR A 213 22.10 9.56 -9.59
C THR A 213 21.53 10.97 -9.44
N PRO A 214 22.18 11.87 -8.67
CA PRO A 214 21.74 13.25 -8.57
C PRO A 214 21.75 13.91 -9.95
N ARG A 215 20.63 14.50 -10.36
CA ARG A 215 20.52 15.24 -11.63
C ARG A 215 20.28 16.71 -11.33
N TYR A 216 21.12 17.57 -11.92
CA TYR A 216 20.97 19.02 -11.84
C TYR A 216 20.29 19.54 -13.11
N GLU A 217 19.54 20.63 -12.98
CA GLU A 217 18.93 21.30 -14.13
C GLU A 217 20.02 21.83 -15.07
N ALA A 218 20.17 21.20 -16.23
CA ALA A 218 21.18 21.59 -17.22
C ALA A 218 20.67 22.65 -18.22
N LYS A 219 19.35 22.82 -18.33
CA LYS A 219 18.72 23.73 -19.29
C LYS A 219 18.13 24.94 -18.57
N PRO A 220 18.76 26.13 -18.63
CA PRO A 220 18.19 27.32 -18.04
C PRO A 220 16.92 27.74 -18.80
N LYS A 221 15.88 28.15 -18.07
CA LYS A 221 14.59 28.52 -18.68
C LYS A 221 14.60 29.91 -19.34
N GLY A 222 15.42 30.85 -18.86
CA GLY A 222 15.37 32.24 -19.35
C GLY A 222 16.66 33.06 -19.22
N TYR A 223 17.51 32.82 -18.21
CA TYR A 223 18.78 33.51 -18.06
C TYR A 223 19.94 32.69 -18.64
N TYR A 224 20.72 33.31 -19.53
CA TYR A 224 21.83 32.65 -20.25
C TYR A 224 23.20 33.35 -20.05
N GLY A 225 23.29 34.41 -19.25
CA GLY A 225 24.56 35.09 -18.96
C GLY A 225 24.48 36.62 -18.86
N LYS A 226 25.65 37.27 -18.84
CA LYS A 226 25.98 38.70 -18.68
C LYS A 226 25.00 39.63 -17.93
N ASN A 227 23.80 39.90 -18.45
CA ASN A 227 22.85 40.84 -17.84
C ASN A 227 21.51 40.15 -17.60
N ASP A 228 21.12 40.01 -16.32
CA ASP A 228 19.79 39.53 -15.96
C ASP A 228 18.83 40.71 -15.77
N TYR A 229 18.06 41.03 -16.81
CA TYR A 229 17.06 42.10 -16.73
C TYR A 229 15.72 41.62 -16.13
N SER A 230 15.22 40.46 -16.56
CA SER A 230 13.91 39.92 -16.16
C SER A 230 13.88 38.40 -15.99
N GLY A 231 14.97 37.70 -16.36
CA GLY A 231 15.05 36.24 -16.37
C GLY A 231 14.00 35.52 -17.21
N MET A 232 13.21 36.22 -18.03
CA MET A 232 12.06 35.67 -18.78
C MET A 232 11.10 34.82 -17.92
N LYS A 233 10.80 35.27 -16.70
CA LYS A 233 9.98 34.51 -15.72
C LYS A 233 8.53 34.20 -16.13
N GLN A 234 8.05 34.75 -17.25
CA GLN A 234 6.69 34.48 -17.76
C GLN A 234 6.63 33.23 -18.66
N SER A 235 7.78 32.70 -19.11
CA SER A 235 7.85 31.50 -19.97
C SER A 235 8.12 30.21 -19.18
N SER A 236 7.99 30.25 -17.85
CA SER A 236 8.25 29.13 -16.93
C SER A 236 6.98 28.49 -16.40
#